data_AF-A0A8T5MRE6-F1
#
_entry.id   AF-A0A8T5MRE6-F1
#
_cell.length_a   1.000
_cell.length_b   1.000
_cell.length_c   1.000
_cell.angle_alpha   90.00
_cell.angle_beta   90.00
_cell.angle_gamma   90.00
#
_symmetry.space_group_name_H-M   'P 1'
#
loop_
_entity.id
_entity.type
_entity.pdbx_description
1 polymer ?
#
loop_
_entity_poly.entity_id
_entity_poly.type
_entity_poly.pdbx_seq_one_letter_code
_entity_poly.pdbx_strand_id
1 'polypeptide(L)' 'MKFRTKLWKRGRMSFATTVPHIVLLNLDPRKKDYNVIWEYDEKINKWTITLEEILDSNAVDF' A
#
# COMPACT_ATOMS: atom_id res chain seq x y z
N MET A 1 -12.07 5.45 -12.56
CA MET A 1 -12.40 4.01 -12.40
C MET A 1 -12.75 3.74 -10.94
N LYS A 2 -13.64 2.79 -10.62
CA LYS A 2 -14.06 2.47 -9.23
C LYS A 2 -14.07 0.96 -9.03
N PHE A 3 -13.45 0.47 -7.96
CA PHE A 3 -13.47 -0.94 -7.55
C PHE A 3 -14.01 -1.06 -6.14
N ARG A 4 -14.75 -2.13 -5.88
CA ARG A 4 -15.21 -2.48 -4.53
C ARG A 4 -14.57 -3.81 -4.15
N THR A 5 -13.76 -3.80 -3.10
CA THR A 5 -13.18 -5.00 -2.50
C THR A 5 -13.78 -5.21 -1.10
N LYS A 6 -13.81 -6.46 -0.65
CA LYS A 6 -14.31 -6.78 0.69
C LYS A 6 -13.23 -6.43 1.71
N LEU A 7 -13.58 -5.69 2.75
CA LEU A 7 -12.75 -5.52 3.94
C LEU A 7 -13.02 -6.70 4.89
N TRP A 8 -12.00 -7.47 5.23
CA TRP A 8 -12.11 -8.58 6.17
C TRP A 8 -11.33 -8.30 7.44
N LYS A 9 -11.86 -8.76 8.58
CA LYS A 9 -11.19 -8.65 9.87
C LYS A 9 -10.06 -9.67 9.92
N ARG A 10 -8.83 -9.21 10.22
CA ARG A 10 -7.64 -10.06 10.36
C ARG A 10 -7.28 -10.27 11.84
N GLY A 11 -7.58 -9.30 12.70
CA GLY A 11 -7.31 -9.36 14.13
C GLY A 11 -8.27 -8.49 14.93
N ARG A 12 -8.05 -8.36 16.24
CA ARG A 12 -8.93 -7.57 17.12
C ARG A 12 -9.07 -6.11 16.63
N MET A 13 -7.95 -5.52 16.24
CA MET A 13 -7.82 -4.12 15.81
C MET A 13 -7.33 -3.97 14.35
N SER A 14 -7.33 -5.06 13.56
CA SER A 14 -6.78 -5.04 12.21
C SER A 14 -7.73 -5.65 11.19
N PHE A 15 -7.73 -5.02 10.02
CA PHE A 15 -8.48 -5.43 8.85
C PHE A 15 -7.52 -5.56 7.67
N ALA A 16 -7.95 -6.28 6.64
CA ALA A 16 -7.23 -6.38 5.39
C ALA A 16 -8.24 -6.40 4.24
N THR A 17 -7.78 -6.01 3.06
CA THR A 17 -8.54 -6.03 1.82
C THR A 17 -7.61 -6.43 0.68
N THR A 18 -8.19 -6.90 -0.43
CA THR A 18 -7.42 -7.18 -1.64
C THR A 18 -7.07 -5.84 -2.28
N VAL A 19 -5.80 -5.64 -2.62
CA VAL A 19 -5.39 -4.50 -3.45
C VAL A 19 -5.58 -4.90 -4.92
N PRO A 20 -6.42 -4.19 -5.70
CA PRO A 20 -6.56 -4.48 -7.12
C PRO A 20 -5.22 -4.33 -7.85
N HIS A 21 -4.88 -5.30 -8.70
CA HIS A 21 -3.59 -5.33 -9.41
C HIS A 21 -3.32 -4.05 -10.22
N ILE A 22 -4.35 -3.41 -10.77
CA ILE A 22 -4.20 -2.13 -11.49
C ILE A 22 -3.52 -1.03 -10.64
N VAL A 23 -3.72 -1.03 -9.32
CA VAL A 23 -3.10 -0.07 -8.38
C VAL A 23 -1.58 -0.29 -8.30
N LEU A 24 -1.13 -1.51 -8.55
CA LEU A 24 0.27 -1.92 -8.46
C LEU A 24 1.04 -1.77 -9.79
N LEU A 25 0.37 -1.40 -10.90
CA LEU A 25 1.01 -1.34 -12.23
C LEU A 25 2.17 -0.34 -12.32
N ASN A 26 2.21 0.64 -11.43
CA ASN A 26 3.28 1.63 -11.38
C ASN A 26 4.43 1.23 -10.43
N LEU A 27 4.38 0.05 -9.82
CA LEU A 27 5.42 -0.46 -8.93
C LEU A 27 6.36 -1.40 -9.70
N ASP A 28 7.63 -1.48 -9.29
CA ASP A 28 8.57 -2.45 -9.85
C ASP A 28 8.16 -3.87 -9.40
N PRO A 29 7.76 -4.76 -10.34
CA PRO A 29 7.31 -6.11 -10.01
C PRO A 29 8.43 -7.00 -9.42
N ARG A 30 9.69 -6.56 -9.49
CA ARG A 30 10.84 -7.28 -8.92
C ARG A 30 11.07 -6.97 -7.44
N LYS A 31 10.50 -5.87 -6.93
CA LYS A 31 10.62 -5.47 -5.53
C LYS A 31 9.63 -6.26 -4.69
N LYS A 32 10.10 -6.75 -3.54
CA LYS A 32 9.29 -7.56 -2.63
C LYS A 32 8.43 -6.72 -1.71
N ASP A 33 8.98 -5.61 -1.23
CA ASP A 33 8.39 -4.84 -0.13
C ASP A 33 8.29 -3.34 -0.46
N TYR A 34 7.16 -2.76 -0.08
CA TYR A 34 6.83 -1.35 -0.21
C TYR A 34 6.23 -0.86 1.12
N ASN A 35 6.59 0.34 1.55
CA ASN A 35 5.87 1.03 2.61
C ASN A 35 4.50 1.49 2.09
N VAL A 36 3.46 1.35 2.92
CA VAL A 36 2.12 1.85 2.63
C VAL A 36 1.82 3.00 3.58
N ILE A 37 1.81 4.21 3.06
CA ILE A 37 1.53 5.44 3.82
C ILE A 37 0.06 5.77 3.66
N TRP A 38 -0.59 6.05 4.79
CA TRP A 38 -2.01 6.40 4.85
C TRP A 38 -2.13 7.84 5.33
N GLU A 39 -2.74 8.68 4.52
CA GLU A 39 -2.99 10.08 4.87
C GLU A 39 -4.48 10.35 4.83
N TYR A 40 -5.00 10.98 5.87
CA TYR A 40 -6.37 11.42 5.93
C TYR A 40 -6.45 12.91 5.64
N ASP A 41 -7.15 13.26 4.56
CA ASP A 41 -7.47 14.65 4.24
C ASP A 41 -8.87 14.98 4.77
N GLU A 42 -8.90 15.73 5.87
CA GLU A 42 -10.13 16.20 6.53
C GLU A 42 -10.98 17.11 5.63
N LYS A 43 -10.35 17.89 4.74
CA LYS A 43 -11.07 18.87 3.91
C LYS A 43 -11.99 18.19 2.91
N ILE A 44 -11.56 17.03 2.41
CA ILE A 44 -12.32 16.24 1.44
C ILE A 44 -12.89 14.95 2.04
N ASN A 45 -12.64 14.70 3.33
CA ASN A 45 -13.06 13.52 4.08
C ASN A 45 -12.70 12.21 3.35
N LYS A 46 -11.43 12.07 2.96
CA LYS A 46 -10.93 10.89 2.24
C LYS A 46 -9.56 10.46 2.74
N TRP A 47 -9.33 9.15 2.67
CA TRP A 47 -8.01 8.57 2.81
C TRP A 47 -7.32 8.49 1.45
N THR A 48 -6.06 8.88 1.43
CA THR A 48 -5.13 8.68 0.31
C THR A 48 -4.07 7.67 0.74
N ILE A 49 -3.62 6.85 -0.21
CA ILE A 49 -2.58 5.86 0.02
C ILE A 49 -1.42 6.16 -0.93
N THR A 50 -0.22 6.18 -0.38
CA THR A 50 1.04 6.29 -1.13
C THR A 50 1.87 5.03 -0.90
N LEU A 51 2.48 4.52 -1.96
CA LEU A 51 3.35 3.36 -1.92
C LEU A 51 4.78 3.82 -2.17
N GLU A 52 5.67 3.57 -1.21
CA GLU A 52 7.08 3.96 -1.29
C GLU A 52 7.97 2.72 -1.31
N GLU A 53 8.98 2.72 -2.17
CA GLU A 53 9.95 1.63 -2.24
C GLU A 53 10.77 1.54 -0.95
N ILE A 54 10.92 0.32 -0.42
CA ILE A 54 11.88 0.06 0.64
C ILE A 54 13.25 -0.14 -0.02
N LEU A 55 14.15 0.81 0.21
CA LEU A 55 15.55 0.67 -0.18
C LEU A 55 16.22 -0.28 0.82
N ASP A 56 16.67 -1.45 0.36
CA ASP A 56 17.49 -2.34 1.16
C ASP A 56 18.79 -1.61 1.52
N SER A 57 18.97 -1.27 2.80
CA SER A 57 20.15 -0.58 3.33
C SER A 57 21.38 -1.47 3.46
N ASN A 58 21.37 -2.70 2.94
CA ASN A 58 22.49 -3.65 3.00
C ASN A 58 23.27 -3.80 1.69
N ALA A 59 23.06 -2.92 0.71
CA ALA A 59 23.96 -2.80 -0.43
C ALA A 59 25.07 -1.78 -0.11
N VAL A 60 25.94 -2.11 0.84
CA VAL A 60 27.28 -1.50 0.89
C VAL A 60 28.23 -2.55 0.34
N ASP A 61 28.74 -2.24 -0.84
CA ASP A 61 29.62 -3.06 -1.67
C ASP A 61 30.85 -3.56 -0.91
N PHE A 62 31.26 -4.80 -1.24
CA PHE A 62 32.51 -5.44 -0.80
C PHE A 62 33.75 -4.75 -1.36
#